data_AF-A0A845YU06-F1
#
_entry.id   AF-A0A845YU06-F1
#
_cell.length_a   1.000
_cell.length_b   1.000
_cell.length_c   1.000
_cell.angle_alpha   90.00
_cell.angle_beta   90.00
_cell.angle_gamma   90.00
#
_symmetry.space_group_name_H-M   'P 1'
#
loop_
_entity.id
_entity.type
_entity.pdbx_description
1 polymer ?
#
loop_
_entity_poly.entity_id
_entity_poly.type
_entity_poly.pdbx_seq_one_letter_code
_entity_poly.pdbx_strand_id
1 'polypeptide(L)' 'RDTGGSQLFICHAPQPHLDGVHTTFGKTEDMDVVNAISKGDKILSVKIEK' A
#
# COMPACT_ATOMS: atom_id res chain seq x y z
N ARG A 1 14.03 17.52 -2.01
CA ARG A 1 13.44 16.95 -0.76
C ARG A 1 12.65 15.74 -1.24
N ASP A 2 13.37 14.65 -1.50
CA ASP A 2 12.91 13.56 -2.36
C ASP A 2 12.87 12.28 -1.52
N THR A 3 11.89 12.19 -0.62
CA THR A 3 11.73 11.03 0.28
C THR A 3 10.69 10.02 -0.23
N GLY A 4 10.05 10.31 -1.37
CA GLY A 4 9.21 9.36 -2.10
C GLY A 4 10.08 8.35 -2.83
N GLY A 5 10.78 7.50 -2.08
CA GLY A 5 11.59 6.42 -2.61
C GLY A 5 10.72 5.22 -2.98
N SER A 6 10.92 4.10 -2.28
CA SER A 6 10.24 2.82 -2.53
C SER A 6 9.14 2.48 -1.51
N GLN A 7 8.78 3.42 -0.64
CA GLN A 7 7.72 3.21 0.36
C GLN A 7 6.35 3.38 -0.27
N LEU A 8 5.43 2.49 0.10
CA LEU A 8 4.05 2.47 -0.37
C LEU A 8 3.14 2.29 0.85
N PHE A 9 1.89 2.75 0.73
CA PHE A 9 0.87 2.59 1.75
C PHE A 9 -0.29 1.78 1.19
N ILE A 10 -0.90 0.96 2.04
CA ILE A 10 -2.13 0.22 1.74
C ILE A 10 -3.19 0.68 2.74
N CYS A 11 -4.32 1.18 2.23
CA CYS A 11 -5.41 1.65 3.09
C CYS A 11 -6.31 0.47 3.49
N HIS A 12 -6.54 0.27 4.79
CA HIS A 12 -7.47 -0.75 5.29
C HIS A 12 -8.95 -0.32 5.16
N ALA A 13 -9.20 0.98 5.01
CA ALA A 13 -10.51 1.60 4.83
C ALA A 13 -10.34 2.94 4.08
N PRO A 14 -11.39 3.52 3.49
CA PRO A 14 -11.30 4.84 2.82
C PRO A 14 -10.71 5.90 3.76
N GLN A 15 -9.74 6.68 3.27
CA GLN A 15 -9.08 7.77 4.01
C GLN A 15 -9.24 9.10 3.26
N PRO A 16 -10.41 9.77 3.34
CA PRO A 16 -10.70 10.96 2.52
C PRO A 16 -9.73 12.13 2.73
N HIS A 17 -9.10 12.20 3.90
CA HIS A 17 -8.12 13.23 4.22
C HIS A 17 -6.76 13.04 3.51
N LEU A 18 -6.55 11.89 2.85
CA LEU A 18 -5.36 11.59 2.05
C LEU A 18 -5.61 11.79 0.54
N ASP A 19 -6.85 12.04 0.15
CA ASP A 19 -7.23 12.22 -1.26
C ASP A 19 -6.51 13.46 -1.83
N GLY A 20 -5.75 13.26 -2.91
CA GLY A 20 -4.93 14.31 -3.53
C GLY A 20 -3.64 14.67 -2.78
N VAL A 21 -3.41 14.10 -1.59
CA VAL A 21 -2.15 14.27 -0.82
C VAL A 21 -1.08 13.27 -1.27
N HIS A 22 -1.50 12.07 -1.64
CA HIS A 22 -0.62 11.01 -2.17
C HIS A 22 -1.04 10.58 -3.57
N THR A 23 -0.06 10.20 -4.38
CA THR A 23 -0.32 9.61 -5.71
C THR A 23 -0.80 8.17 -5.55
N THR A 24 -2.10 7.96 -5.75
CA THR A 24 -2.67 6.60 -5.81
C THR A 24 -2.34 5.97 -7.16
N PHE A 25 -1.74 4.77 -7.16
CA PHE A 25 -1.31 4.07 -8.38
C PHE A 25 -1.90 2.65 -8.52
N GLY A 26 -2.72 2.18 -7.55
CA GLY A 26 -3.27 0.83 -7.57
C GLY A 26 -4.38 0.60 -6.53
N LYS A 27 -4.98 -0.59 -6.58
CA LYS A 27 -6.03 -1.08 -5.67
C LYS A 27 -5.70 -2.52 -5.27
N THR A 28 -6.00 -2.88 -4.03
CA THR A 28 -5.94 -4.26 -3.54
C THR A 28 -7.17 -5.07 -3.94
N GLU A 29 -6.98 -6.36 -4.23
CA GLU A 29 -8.08 -7.27 -4.58
C GLU A 29 -8.62 -8.00 -3.35
N ASP A 30 -7.75 -8.36 -2.40
CA ASP A 30 -8.09 -9.11 -1.19
C ASP A 30 -7.78 -8.29 0.06
N MET A 31 -8.84 -7.88 0.77
CA MET A 31 -8.71 -7.13 2.02
C MET A 31 -8.51 -8.01 3.24
N ASP A 32 -8.85 -9.30 3.18
CA ASP A 32 -8.63 -10.23 4.30
C ASP A 32 -7.13 -10.44 4.51
N VAL A 33 -6.38 -10.58 3.42
CA VAL A 33 -4.90 -10.61 3.45
C VAL A 33 -4.33 -9.32 4.02
N VAL A 34 -4.80 -8.16 3.55
CA VAL A 34 -4.34 -6.85 4.04
C VAL A 34 -4.58 -6.71 5.55
N ASN A 35 -5.77 -7.10 6.02
CA ASN A 35 -6.15 -7.02 7.42
C ASN A 35 -5.39 -8.01 8.33
N ALA A 36 -4.82 -9.08 7.78
CA ALA A 36 -4.01 -10.04 8.53
C ALA A 36 -2.55 -9.57 8.75
N ILE A 37 -2.07 -8.56 8.01
CA ILE A 37 -0.69 -8.06 8.10
C ILE A 37 -0.40 -7.51 9.49
N SER A 38 0.70 -7.95 10.07
CA SER A 38 1.17 -7.54 11.40
C SER A 38 2.47 -6.73 11.32
N LYS A 39 2.71 -5.91 12.35
CA LYS A 39 3.91 -5.09 12.43
C LYS A 39 5.16 -5.98 12.41
N GLY A 40 6.05 -5.72 11.45
CA GLY A 40 7.31 -6.44 11.29
C GLY A 40 7.26 -7.56 10.26
N ASP A 41 6.11 -7.83 9.66
CA ASP A 41 6.00 -8.74 8.53
C ASP A 41 6.90 -8.28 7.38
N LYS A 42 7.53 -9.26 6.73
CA LYS A 42 8.49 -9.02 5.65
C LYS A 42 7.85 -9.30 4.31
N ILE A 43 8.06 -8.39 3.37
CA ILE A 43 7.80 -8.64 1.95
C ILE A 43 8.88 -9.62 1.46
N LEU A 44 8.49 -10.85 1.14
CA LEU A 44 9.43 -11.89 0.67
C LEU A 44 9.74 -11.74 -0.82
N SER A 45 8.77 -11.33 -1.63
CA SER A 45 8.92 -11.15 -3.08
C SER A 45 7.86 -10.19 -3.61
N VAL A 46 8.19 -9.45 -4.67
CA VAL A 46 7.27 -8.62 -5.45
C VAL A 46 7.51 -8.91 -6.93
N LYS A 47 6.43 -9.11 -7.69
CA LYS A 47 6.47 -9.34 -9.14
C LYS A 47 5.55 -8.36 -9.84
N ILE A 48 5.94 -7.95 -11.05
CA ILE A 48 5.11 -7.17 -11.95
C ILE A 48 4.76 -8.10 -13.10
N GLU A 49 3.47 -8.34 -13.30
CA GLU A 49 2.93 -9.18 -14.37
C GLU A 49 2.21 -8.28 -15.39
N LYS A 50 2.16 -8.73 -16.65
CA LYS A 50 1.60 -7.96 -17.78
C LYS A 50 0.11 -8.21 -17.96
#